data_AF-A0A319BMQ1-F1
#
_entry.id   AF-A0A319BMQ1-F1
#
_cell.length_a   1.000
_cell.length_b   1.000
_cell.length_c   1.000
_cell.angle_alpha   90.00
_cell.angle_beta   90.00
_cell.angle_gamma   90.00
#
_symmetry.space_group_name_H-M   'P 1'
#
loop_
_entity.id
_entity.type
_entity.pdbx_description
1 polymer ?
#
loop_
_entity_poly.entity_id
_entity_poly.type
_entity_poly.pdbx_seq_one_letter_code
_entity_poly.pdbx_strand_id
1 'polypeptide(L)' 'MSTAPIPKELPGDEPDDVLFHSHYGVRLIELNRPKKLNSLNGSMVRKIVPRLKVSLWLRPGIIRVDLLLSDWGVF' A
#
# COMPACT_ATOMS: atom_id res chain seq x y z
N MET A 1 22.16 11.54 -8.88
CA MET A 1 20.81 11.00 -8.61
C MET A 1 20.50 11.27 -7.16
N SER A 2 19.59 12.20 -6.85
CA SER A 2 19.17 12.43 -5.45
C SER A 2 18.33 11.25 -5.01
N THR A 3 18.87 10.38 -4.17
CA THR A 3 18.14 9.23 -3.63
C THR A 3 17.22 9.74 -2.52
N ALA A 4 15.99 10.11 -2.87
CA ALA A 4 15.00 10.54 -1.88
C ALA A 4 14.87 9.46 -0.77
N PRO A 5 14.86 9.86 0.51
CA PRO A 5 14.78 8.93 1.62
C PRO A 5 13.48 8.12 1.55
N ILE A 6 13.56 6.85 1.93
CA ILE A 6 12.37 5.98 2.01
C ILE A 6 11.49 6.51 3.16
N PRO A 7 10.22 6.88 2.91
CA PRO A 7 9.34 7.36 3.95
C PRO A 7 9.14 6.29 5.04
N LYS A 8 9.12 6.71 6.30
CA LYS A 8 8.88 5.86 7.47
C LYS A 8 7.60 6.31 8.17
N GLU A 9 6.88 5.36 8.74
CA GLU A 9 5.68 5.63 9.55
C GLU A 9 5.97 6.62 10.69
N LEU A 10 4.97 7.45 11.01
CA LEU A 10 5.03 8.50 12.01
C LEU A 10 4.14 8.16 13.22
N PRO A 11 4.43 8.72 14.42
CA PRO A 11 3.50 8.65 15.54
C PRO A 11 2.12 9.24 15.14
N GLY A 12 1.05 8.48 15.37
CA GLY A 12 -0.32 8.86 14.97
C GLY A 12 -0.76 8.31 13.60
N ASP A 13 0.09 7.56 12.91
CA ASP A 13 -0.33 6.75 11.78
C ASP A 13 -1.26 5.61 12.23
N GLU A 14 -2.40 5.47 11.56
CA GLU A 14 -3.38 4.41 11.86
C GLU A 14 -2.79 3.06 11.45
N PRO A 15 -2.64 2.06 12.34
CA PRO A 15 -1.90 0.84 12.04
C PRO A 15 -2.54 0.01 10.91
N ASP A 16 -3.87 -0.07 10.90
CA ASP A 16 -4.62 -0.97 10.03
C ASP A 16 -5.23 -0.27 8.81
N ASP A 17 -4.84 0.98 8.49
CA ASP A 17 -5.44 1.74 7.38
C ASP A 17 -5.01 1.27 5.97
N VAL A 18 -4.04 0.35 5.92
CA VAL A 18 -3.63 -0.40 4.73
C VAL A 18 -3.37 -1.84 5.12
N LEU A 19 -3.99 -2.78 4.43
CA LEU A 19 -3.76 -4.22 4.59
C LEU A 19 -2.94 -4.74 3.39
N PHE A 20 -2.07 -5.71 3.65
CA PHE A 20 -1.19 -6.30 2.65
C PHE A 20 -1.42 -7.81 2.59
N HIS A 21 -1.75 -8.30 1.39
CA HIS A 21 -1.98 -9.72 1.16
C HIS A 21 -1.03 -10.25 0.09
N SER A 22 -0.77 -11.55 0.13
CA SER A 22 0.03 -12.24 -0.89
C SER A 22 -0.66 -13.54 -1.28
N HIS A 23 -1.25 -13.57 -2.47
CA HIS A 23 -1.98 -14.73 -2.97
C HIS A 23 -1.44 -15.12 -4.35
N TYR A 24 -1.04 -16.38 -4.52
CA TYR A 24 -0.59 -16.94 -5.81
C TYR A 24 0.49 -16.10 -6.52
N GLY A 25 1.40 -15.47 -5.76
CA GLY A 25 2.46 -14.62 -6.32
C GLY A 25 2.04 -13.18 -6.64
N VAL A 26 0.76 -12.83 -6.44
CA VAL A 26 0.24 -11.46 -6.52
C VAL A 26 0.33 -10.80 -5.15
N ARG A 27 0.88 -9.58 -5.11
CA ARG A 27 0.92 -8.74 -3.90
C ARG A 27 -0.22 -7.75 -3.98
N LEU A 28 -1.16 -7.86 -3.03
CA LEU A 28 -2.35 -7.04 -2.97
C LEU A 28 -2.18 -5.99 -1.87
N ILE A 29 -2.67 -4.79 -2.16
CA ILE A 29 -2.73 -3.69 -1.22
C ILE A 29 -4.19 -3.27 -1.13
N GLU A 30 -4.75 -3.40 0.06
CA GLU A 30 -6.13 -3.04 0.36
C GLU A 30 -6.15 -1.79 1.23
N LEU A 31 -6.97 -0.82 0.83
CA LEU A 31 -7.19 0.39 1.62
C LEU A 31 -8.30 0.11 2.63
N ASN A 32 -8.03 0.26 3.92
CA ASN A 32 -8.94 -0.15 4.98
C ASN A 32 -9.43 1.06 5.78
N ARG A 33 -10.11 1.98 5.08
CA ARG A 33 -10.74 3.18 5.66
C ARG A 33 -12.15 3.38 5.09
N PRO A 34 -13.07 2.39 5.22
CA PRO A 34 -14.38 2.44 4.57
C PRO A 34 -15.20 3.67 4.98
N LYS A 35 -15.08 4.10 6.25
CA LYS A 35 -15.73 5.33 6.77
C LYS A 35 -15.27 6.63 6.10
N LYS A 36 -14.14 6.60 5.37
CA LYS A 36 -13.56 7.72 4.62
C LYS A 36 -13.48 7.41 3.13
N LEU A 37 -14.34 6.51 2.64
CA LEU A 37 -14.37 6.05 1.25
C LEU A 37 -13.00 5.58 0.76
N ASN A 38 -12.22 4.95 1.64
CA ASN A 38 -10.87 4.48 1.36
C ASN A 38 -9.92 5.56 0.82
N SER A 39 -10.18 6.83 1.13
CA SER A 39 -9.36 7.95 0.69
C SER A 39 -7.92 7.81 1.18
N LEU A 40 -6.97 7.94 0.24
CA LEU A 40 -5.54 7.98 0.51
C LEU A 40 -5.16 9.13 1.44
N ASN A 41 -4.24 8.87 2.37
CA ASN A 41 -3.64 9.87 3.25
C ASN A 41 -2.11 9.68 3.31
N GLY A 42 -1.41 10.56 4.04
CA GLY A 42 0.03 10.46 4.21
C GLY A 42 0.50 9.18 4.91
N SER A 43 -0.30 8.63 5.84
CA SER A 43 -0.01 7.39 6.55
C SER A 43 0.09 6.20 5.58
N MET A 44 -0.93 6.04 4.74
CA MET A 44 -1.02 4.98 3.75
C MET A 44 0.12 5.05 2.75
N VAL A 45 0.45 6.25 2.26
CA VAL A 45 1.58 6.46 1.34
C VAL A 45 2.90 6.02 1.98
N ARG A 46 3.14 6.37 3.25
CA ARG A 46 4.34 5.95 3.99
C ARG A 46 4.44 4.43 4.16
N LYS A 47 3.31 3.71 4.21
CA LYS A 47 3.28 2.23 4.27
C LYS A 47 3.45 1.56 2.91
N ILE A 48 2.91 2.17 1.85
CA ILE A 48 2.90 1.61 0.49
C ILE A 48 4.24 1.80 -0.23
N VAL A 49 4.77 3.04 -0.22
CA VAL A 49 6.01 3.41 -0.93
C VAL A 49 7.21 2.51 -0.60
N PRO A 50 7.55 2.23 0.68
CA PRO A 50 8.66 1.33 1.00
C PRO A 50 8.47 -0.08 0.43
N ARG A 51 7.25 -0.62 0.45
CA ARG A 51 6.96 -1.97 -0.07
C ARG A 51 7.08 -2.04 -1.59
N LEU A 52 6.68 -1.00 -2.31
CA LEU A 52 6.87 -0.89 -3.76
C LEU A 52 8.34 -0.75 -4.13
N LYS A 53 9.06 0.15 -3.46
CA LYS A 53 10.48 0.42 -3.73
C LYS A 53 11.33 -0.81 -3.46
N VAL A 54 11.15 -1.48 -2.32
CA VAL A 54 11.87 -2.73 -2.02
C VAL A 54 11.57 -3.82 -3.06
N SER A 55 10.32 -3.96 -3.48
CA SER A 55 9.94 -4.94 -4.52
C SER A 55 10.65 -4.67 -5.84
N LEU A 56 10.67 -3.41 -6.29
CA LEU A 56 11.27 -2.99 -7.56
C LEU A 56 12.80 -3.18 -7.58
N TRP A 57 13.47 -2.92 -6.46
CA TRP A 57 14.93 -3.07 -6.36
C TRP A 57 15.39 -4.53 -6.25
N LEU A 58 14.66 -5.38 -5.51
CA LEU A 58 15.06 -6.78 -5.31
C LEU A 58 14.72 -7.71 -6.47
N ARG A 59 13.66 -7.39 -7.23
CA ARG A 59 13.22 -8.17 -8.39
C ARG A 59 12.84 -7.24 -9.53
N PRO A 60 13.81 -6.81 -10.34
CA PRO A 60 13.51 -6.08 -11.58
C PRO A 60 12.75 -7.02 -12.54
N GLY A 61 11.46 -6.77 -12.73
CA GLY A 61 10.51 -7.58 -13.52
C GLY A 61 9.09 -7.04 -13.39
N ILE A 62 8.10 -7.64 -14.06
CA ILE A 62 6.69 -7.22 -13.94
C ILE A 62 6.20 -7.54 -12.52
N ILE A 63 6.03 -6.51 -11.70
CA ILE A 63 5.37 -6.61 -10.40
C ILE A 63 3.94 -6.14 -10.59
N ARG A 64 2.99 -7.08 -10.52
CA ARG A 64 1.56 -6.74 -10.54
C ARG A 64 1.12 -6.40 -9.12
N VAL A 65 0.76 -5.14 -8.92
CA VAL A 65 0.12 -4.64 -7.70
C VAL A 65 -1.31 -4.29 -8.09
N ASP A 66 -2.25 -5.11 -7.65
CA ASP A 66 -3.66 -4.80 -7.79
C ASP A 66 -4.10 -4.07 -6.49
N LEU A 67 -4.47 -2.80 -6.64
CA LEU A 67 -5.03 -2.00 -5.55
C LEU A 67 -6.53 -2.30 -5.48
N LEU A 68 -6.94 -3.12 -4.51
CA LEU A 68 -8.36 -3.38 -4.31
C LEU A 68 -8.93 -2.22 -3.49
N LEU A 69 -9.70 -1.35 -4.16
CA LEU A 69 -10.60 -0.44 -3.44
C LEU A 69 -11.75 -1.34 -2.94
N SER A 70 -11.73 -1.66 -1.66
CA SER A 70 -12.76 -2.46 -1.02
C SER A 70 -14.07 -1.67 -1.00
N ASP A 71 -14.96 -1.95 -1.95
CA ASP A 71 -16.37 -1.62 -1.85
C ASP A 71 -17.13 -2.94 -1.76
N TRP A 72 -17.28 -3.46 -0.55
CA TRP A 72 -18.13 -4.63 -0.27
C TRP A 72 -19.57 -4.15 0.00
N GLY A 73 -20.13 -3.43 -0.95
CA GLY A 73 -21.50 -2.93 -0.92
C GLY A 73 -22.04 -2.72 -2.32
N VAL A 74 -23.19 -3.36 -2.60
CA VAL A 74 -24.02 -3.35 -3.83
C VAL A 74 -23.49 -4.30 -4.92
N PHE A 75 -24.03 -5.52 -5.15
CA PHE A 75 -25.40 -6.05 -5.10
C PHE A 75 -25.48 -7.45 -4.48
#